data_AF-A0A8E0KLV3-F1
#
_entry.id   AF-A0A8E0KLV3-F1
#
_cell.length_a   1.000
_cell.length_b   1.000
_cell.length_c   1.000
_cell.angle_alpha   90.00
_cell.angle_beta   90.00
_cell.angle_gamma   90.00
#
_symmetry.space_group_name_H-M   'P 1'
#
loop_
_entity.id
_entity.type
_entity.pdbx_description
1 polymer ?
#
loop_
_entity_poly.entity_id
_entity_poly.type
_entity_poly.pdbx_seq_one_letter_code
_entity_poly.pdbx_strand_id
1 'polypeptide(L)'
;MGCGRLGSSLVEGWLKTGGLDLRNLIIVTPSSKPVAETAREKGALINPGDEALARADRVILGVKPAMWRRVAADMDAKLAPDA
;
A
#
# COMPACT_ATOMS: atom_id res chain seq x y z
N MET A 1 0.57 3.14 -1.23
CA MET A 1 0.58 4.31 -0.32
C MET A 1 -0.83 4.88 -0.15
N GLY A 2 -1.33 4.92 1.08
CA GLY A 2 -2.68 5.37 1.40
C GLY A 2 -3.73 4.25 1.29
N CYS A 3 -4.71 4.28 2.21
CA CYS A 3 -5.88 3.40 2.21
C CYS A 3 -7.14 4.24 2.45
N GLY A 4 -7.33 5.30 1.65
CA GLY A 4 -8.59 6.03 1.55
C GLY A 4 -9.55 5.34 0.58
N ARG A 5 -10.53 6.05 0.03
CA ARG A 5 -11.53 5.47 -0.91
C ARG A 5 -10.90 4.64 -2.03
N LEU A 6 -9.96 5.23 -2.80
CA LEU A 6 -9.29 4.52 -3.90
C LEU A 6 -8.50 3.30 -3.42
N GLY A 7 -7.64 3.48 -2.42
CA GLY A 7 -6.83 2.37 -1.89
C GLY A 7 -7.68 1.23 -1.34
N SER A 8 -8.76 1.55 -0.60
CA SER A 8 -9.69 0.55 -0.09
C SER A 8 -10.40 -0.21 -1.22
N SER A 9 -10.90 0.48 -2.25
CA SER A 9 -11.55 -0.17 -3.38
C SER A 9 -10.63 -1.09 -4.20
N LEU A 10 -9.35 -0.75 -4.32
CA LEU A 10 -8.35 -1.64 -4.95
C LEU A 10 -8.20 -2.94 -4.14
N VAL A 11 -8.02 -2.81 -2.81
CA VAL A 11 -7.85 -3.97 -1.93
C VAL A 11 -9.12 -4.83 -1.87
N GLU A 12 -10.30 -4.21 -1.82
CA GLU A 12 -11.60 -4.92 -1.92
C GLU A 12 -11.71 -5.70 -3.24
N GLY A 13 -11.33 -5.07 -4.35
CA GLY A 13 -11.29 -5.71 -5.67
C GLY A 13 -10.37 -6.93 -5.68
N TRP A 14 -9.14 -6.81 -5.17
CA TRP A 14 -8.20 -7.92 -5.09
C TRP A 14 -8.66 -9.04 -4.15
N LEU A 15 -9.20 -8.70 -2.98
CA LEU A 15 -9.81 -9.67 -2.05
C LEU A 15 -10.94 -10.47 -2.72
N LYS A 16 -11.78 -9.80 -3.51
CA LYS A 16 -12.92 -10.43 -4.17
C LYS A 16 -12.51 -11.30 -5.37
N THR A 17 -11.51 -10.86 -6.12
CA THR A 17 -11.14 -11.48 -7.41
C THR A 17 -9.97 -12.45 -7.32
N GLY A 18 -9.15 -12.35 -6.26
CA GLY A 18 -7.86 -13.03 -6.21
C GLY A 18 -6.83 -12.47 -7.21
N GLY A 19 -7.07 -11.28 -7.77
CA GLY A 19 -6.20 -10.67 -8.80
C GLY A 19 -4.80 -10.25 -8.31
N LEU A 20 -4.55 -10.34 -7.00
CA LEU A 20 -3.24 -10.11 -6.38
C LEU A 20 -3.07 -11.09 -5.20
N ASP A 21 -1.91 -11.72 -5.09
CA ASP A 21 -1.54 -12.44 -3.86
C ASP A 21 -1.29 -11.41 -2.74
N LEU A 22 -2.13 -11.42 -1.71
CA LEU A 22 -2.08 -10.43 -0.65
C LEU A 22 -0.81 -10.51 0.20
N ARG A 23 -0.06 -11.62 0.16
CA ARG A 23 1.26 -11.71 0.79
C ARG A 23 2.30 -10.80 0.13
N ASN A 24 2.04 -10.37 -1.11
CA ASN A 24 2.86 -9.42 -1.85
C ASN A 24 2.37 -7.97 -1.69
N LEU A 25 1.35 -7.72 -0.88
CA LEU A 25 0.77 -6.40 -0.69
C LEU A 25 1.37 -5.70 0.53
N ILE A 26 1.83 -4.47 0.33
CA ILE A 26 2.22 -3.54 1.40
C ILE A 26 1.26 -2.35 1.42
N ILE A 27 0.66 -2.05 2.57
CA ILE A 27 -0.21 -0.88 2.77
C ILE A 27 0.41 0.03 3.82
N VAL A 28 0.82 1.23 3.39
CA VAL A 28 1.21 2.32 4.29
C VAL A 28 0.04 3.29 4.44
N THR A 29 -0.51 3.45 5.64
CA THR A 29 -1.68 4.29 5.93
C THR A 29 -1.65 4.83 7.36
N PRO A 30 -1.97 6.12 7.57
CA PRO A 30 -2.01 6.70 8.93
C PRO A 30 -3.24 6.28 9.73
N SER A 31 -4.24 5.67 9.09
CA SER A 31 -5.49 5.25 9.73
C SER A 31 -5.73 3.77 9.54
N SER A 32 -6.24 3.09 10.57
CA SER A 32 -6.79 1.74 10.44
C SER A 32 -8.04 1.75 9.55
N LYS A 33 -8.21 0.68 8.77
CA LYS A 33 -9.33 0.48 7.85
C LYS A 33 -9.73 -0.99 7.87
N PRO A 34 -11.02 -1.34 7.95
CA PRO A 34 -11.46 -2.73 7.98
C PRO A 34 -10.87 -3.58 6.86
N VAL A 35 -10.86 -3.08 5.61
CA VAL A 35 -10.27 -3.82 4.47
C VAL A 35 -8.76 -4.06 4.61
N ALA A 36 -8.01 -3.13 5.23
CA ALA A 36 -6.58 -3.31 5.46
C ALA A 36 -6.33 -4.37 6.54
N GLU A 37 -7.18 -4.44 7.56
CA GLU A 37 -7.14 -5.49 8.57
C GLU A 37 -7.46 -6.86 7.96
N THR A 38 -8.49 -6.95 7.12
CA THR A 38 -8.81 -8.19 6.38
C THR A 38 -7.67 -8.62 5.46
N ALA A 39 -7.00 -7.66 4.80
CA ALA A 39 -5.81 -7.97 4.00
C ALA A 39 -4.64 -8.45 4.87
N ARG A 40 -4.46 -7.88 6.07
CA ARG A 40 -3.44 -8.34 7.05
C ARG A 40 -3.66 -9.79 7.46
N GLU A 41 -4.91 -10.17 7.74
CA GLU A 41 -5.28 -11.57 8.06
C GLU A 41 -4.92 -12.55 6.92
N LYS A 42 -4.81 -12.04 5.69
CA LYS A 42 -4.42 -12.81 4.49
C LYS A 42 -2.92 -12.70 4.17
N GLY A 43 -2.14 -12.03 5.02
CA GLY A 43 -0.68 -11.94 4.91
C GLY A 43 -0.14 -10.61 4.38
N ALA A 44 -0.98 -9.61 4.11
CA ALA A 44 -0.50 -8.30 3.71
C ALA A 44 0.28 -7.60 4.85
N LEU A 45 1.33 -6.87 4.49
CA LEU A 45 2.10 -6.06 5.44
C LEU A 45 1.46 -4.68 5.56
N ILE A 46 1.19 -4.24 6.79
CA ILE A 46 0.57 -2.94 7.06
C ILE A 46 1.53 -2.10 7.91
N ASN A 47 1.91 -0.94 7.39
CA ASN A 47 2.91 -0.04 7.98
C ASN A 47 4.19 -0.77 8.45
N PRO A 48 4.84 -1.61 7.60
CA PRO A 48 6.09 -2.24 7.98
C PRO A 48 7.24 -1.21 8.03
N GLY A 49 8.40 -1.62 8.54
CA GLY A 49 9.61 -0.80 8.49
C GLY A 49 10.14 -0.60 7.06
N ASP A 50 11.07 0.36 6.91
CA ASP A 50 11.59 0.79 5.60
C ASP A 50 12.26 -0.36 4.81
N GLU A 51 12.86 -1.35 5.47
CA GLU A 51 13.45 -2.54 4.82
C GLU A 51 12.43 -3.32 3.97
N ALA A 52 11.19 -3.43 4.44
CA ALA A 52 10.13 -4.10 3.68
C ALA A 52 9.66 -3.23 2.50
N LEU A 53 9.69 -1.90 2.64
CA LEU A 53 9.33 -0.97 1.57
C LEU A 53 10.31 -1.04 0.40
N ALA A 54 11.60 -1.25 0.69
CA ALA A 54 12.63 -1.40 -0.33
C ALA A 54 12.45 -2.65 -1.21
N ARG A 55 11.58 -3.58 -0.82
CA ARG A 55 11.23 -4.79 -1.58
C ARG A 55 10.02 -4.59 -2.51
N ALA A 56 9.39 -3.42 -2.50
CA ALA A 56 8.24 -3.16 -3.34
C ALA A 56 8.68 -2.83 -4.78
N ASP A 57 8.30 -3.67 -5.74
CA ASP A 57 8.61 -3.45 -7.17
C ASP A 57 7.71 -2.39 -7.82
N ARG A 58 6.54 -2.10 -7.25
CA ARG A 58 5.54 -1.20 -7.84
C ARG A 58 4.85 -0.40 -6.76
N VAL A 59 4.66 0.90 -7.01
CA VAL A 59 4.01 1.79 -6.05
C VAL A 59 2.72 2.41 -6.61
N ILE A 60 1.63 2.24 -5.85
CA ILE A 60 0.37 2.93 -6.10
C ILE A 60 0.23 4.07 -5.09
N LEU A 61 0.12 5.30 -5.61
CA LEU A 61 -0.17 6.50 -4.80
C LEU A 61 -1.68 6.70 -4.64
N GLY A 62 -2.28 5.99 -3.69
CA GLY A 62 -3.68 6.11 -3.27
C GLY A 62 -3.96 7.25 -2.29
N VAL A 63 -3.30 8.41 -2.47
CA VAL A 63 -3.41 9.59 -1.60
C VAL A 63 -4.19 10.72 -2.28
N LYS A 64 -4.53 11.77 -1.54
CA LYS A 64 -5.18 12.96 -2.12
C LYS A 64 -4.27 13.59 -3.19
N PRO A 65 -4.80 14.12 -4.31
CA PRO A 65 -3.98 14.77 -5.34
C PRO A 65 -3.10 15.90 -4.80
N ALA A 66 -3.55 16.68 -3.83
CA ALA A 66 -2.73 17.73 -3.24
C ALA A 66 -1.49 17.21 -2.47
N MET A 67 -1.47 15.93 -2.06
CA MET A 67 -0.43 15.35 -1.21
C MET A 67 0.57 14.48 -1.97
N TRP A 68 0.29 14.09 -3.21
CA TRP A 68 1.06 13.03 -3.86
C TRP A 68 2.55 13.34 -4.00
N ARG A 69 2.92 14.60 -4.33
CA ARG A 69 4.33 15.01 -4.48
C ARG A 69 5.12 14.84 -3.19
N ARG A 70 4.52 15.24 -2.07
CA ARG A 70 5.13 15.09 -0.74
C ARG A 70 5.32 13.61 -0.40
N VAL A 71 4.28 12.80 -0.60
CA VAL A 71 4.34 11.36 -0.32
C VAL A 71 5.36 10.66 -1.22
N ALA A 72 5.47 11.06 -2.49
CA ALA A 72 6.48 10.53 -3.40
C ALA A 72 7.90 10.86 -2.91
N ALA A 73 8.16 12.12 -2.56
CA ALA A 73 9.45 12.54 -2.01
C ALA A 73 9.81 11.80 -0.70
N ASP A 74 8.83 11.62 0.19
CA ASP A 74 9.04 10.89 1.46
C ASP A 74 9.38 9.40 1.24
N MET A 75 8.97 8.82 0.11
CA MET A 75 9.18 7.42 -0.24
C MET A 75 10.40 7.17 -1.13
N ASP A 76 10.91 8.19 -1.82
CA ASP A 76 12.01 8.07 -2.80
C ASP A 76 13.24 7.34 -2.22
N ALA A 77 13.63 7.67 -0.98
CA ALA A 77 14.75 7.03 -0.30
C ALA A 77 14.45 5.64 0.28
N LYS A 78 13.20 5.17 0.21
CA LYS A 78 12.71 3.96 0.90
C LYS A 78 12.31 2.84 -0.04
N LEU A 79 12.15 3.14 -1.32
CA LEU A 79 11.70 2.21 -2.35
C LEU A 79 12.90 1.64 -3.11
N ALA A 80 12.65 0.56 -3.85
CA ALA A 80 13.64 0.09 -4.82
C ALA A 80 13.89 1.19 -5.88
N PRO A 81 15.12 1.32 -6.43
CA PRO A 81 15.45 2.35 -7.42
C PRO A 81 14.60 2.31 -8.71
N ASP A 82 13.98 1.18 -9.03
CA ASP A 82 13.17 0.91 -10.22
C ASP A 82 11.67 0.69 -9.93
N ALA A 83 11.23 1.04 -8.71
CA ALA A 83 9.85 0.89 -8.25
C ALA A 83 8.82 1.81 -8.93
#